data_AF-A0A3M1SYE1-F1
#
_entry.id   AF-A0A3M1SYE1-F1
#
_cell.length_a   1.000
_cell.length_b   1.000
_cell.length_c   1.000
_cell.angle_alpha   90.00
_cell.angle_beta   90.00
_cell.angle_gamma   90.00
#
_symmetry.space_group_name_H-M   'P 1'
#
loop_
_entity.id
_entity.type
_entity.pdbx_description
1 polymer ?
#
loop_
_entity_poly.entity_id
_entity_poly.type
_entity_poly.pdbx_seq_one_letter_code
_entity_poly.pdbx_strand_id
1 'polypeptide(L)'
;MPLAKLLADERILDLPGGERESVLSALCEAVSGDGLAREALLSAVLEREALCSTGFGAGLAMPHVRLAEVSSFRIALARAREGIPFDAVDGEPVRLLLLVVGPLRERERYQRLMAKAARFLKDAARTCSPPRTCAPPSDPRWSVERSGSCIASGRRGAVSARGTPARGAGGAGLLPSGPSRRSGRARS
;
A
#
# COMPACT_ATOMS: atom_id res chain seq x y z
N MET A 1 -17.74 0.85 -19.18
CA MET A 1 -16.26 0.98 -19.10
C MET A 1 -15.72 0.19 -17.90
N PRO A 2 -14.76 -0.72 -18.11
CA PRO A 2 -14.01 -1.40 -17.04
C PRO A 2 -12.96 -0.46 -16.43
N LEU A 3 -12.74 -0.54 -15.12
CA LEU A 3 -11.75 0.28 -14.39
C LEU A 3 -10.32 0.05 -14.93
N ALA A 4 -10.00 -1.19 -15.31
CA ALA A 4 -8.72 -1.58 -15.89
C ALA A 4 -8.35 -0.84 -17.19
N LYS A 5 -9.30 -0.19 -17.88
CA LYS A 5 -8.98 0.65 -19.04
C LYS A 5 -8.55 2.07 -18.67
N LEU A 6 -8.73 2.47 -17.42
CA LEU A 6 -8.36 3.79 -16.91
C LEU A 6 -7.06 3.76 -16.10
N LEU A 7 -6.73 2.62 -15.49
CA LEU A 7 -5.50 2.40 -14.73
C LEU A 7 -4.45 1.83 -15.68
N ALA A 8 -3.52 2.69 -16.10
CA ALA A 8 -2.32 2.27 -16.81
C ALA A 8 -1.25 1.81 -15.81
N ASP A 9 -0.38 0.90 -16.20
CA ASP A 9 0.64 0.31 -15.31
C ASP A 9 1.60 1.38 -14.78
N GLU A 10 1.88 2.42 -15.57
CA GLU A 10 2.74 3.55 -15.20
C GLU A 10 2.10 4.45 -14.13
N ARG A 11 0.80 4.29 -13.85
CA ARG A 11 0.06 5.02 -12.82
C ARG A 11 -0.15 4.21 -11.54
N ILE A 12 0.57 3.10 -11.41
CA ILE A 12 0.59 2.26 -10.23
C ILE A 12 1.91 2.52 -9.49
N LEU A 13 1.81 3.16 -8.34
CA LEU A 13 2.95 3.56 -7.51
C LEU A 13 3.10 2.61 -6.32
N ASP A 14 4.33 2.21 -6.03
CA ASP A 14 4.67 1.41 -4.85
C ASP A 14 5.65 2.20 -3.98
N LEU A 15 5.09 2.85 -2.95
CA LEU A 15 5.77 3.80 -2.09
C LEU A 15 6.06 3.15 -0.72
N PRO A 16 7.20 3.46 -0.07
CA PRO A 16 7.49 2.94 1.27
C PRO A 16 6.44 3.38 2.30
N GLY A 17 5.99 4.62 2.22
CA GLY A 17 5.11 5.29 3.18
C GLY A 17 5.30 6.79 3.04
N GLY A 18 5.01 7.55 4.10
CA GLY A 18 5.25 9.00 4.15
C GLY A 18 4.02 9.78 4.61
N GLU A 19 4.09 11.10 4.40
CA GLU A 19 2.99 12.01 4.73
C GLU A 19 1.90 12.00 3.66
N ARG A 20 0.66 12.30 4.08
CA ARG A 20 -0.51 12.39 3.21
C ARG A 20 -0.25 13.23 1.97
N GLU A 21 0.30 14.42 2.15
CA GLU A 21 0.55 15.40 1.10
C GLU A 21 1.59 14.89 0.09
N SER A 22 2.59 14.14 0.56
CA SER A 22 3.63 13.55 -0.30
C SER A 22 3.03 12.47 -1.21
N VAL A 23 2.20 11.59 -0.65
CA VAL A 23 1.54 10.53 -1.43
C VAL A 23 0.51 11.10 -2.41
N LEU A 24 -0.26 12.11 -1.99
CA LEU A 24 -1.20 12.81 -2.89
C LEU A 24 -0.47 13.54 -4.02
N SER A 25 0.66 14.18 -3.73
CA SER A 25 1.54 14.81 -4.73
C SER A 25 2.04 13.81 -5.77
N ALA A 26 2.52 12.64 -5.34
CA ALA A 26 2.97 11.58 -6.24
C ALA A 26 1.82 11.02 -7.12
N LEU A 27 0.63 10.84 -6.56
CA LEU A 27 -0.55 10.44 -7.32
C LEU A 27 -0.97 11.50 -8.35
N CYS A 28 -0.90 12.77 -7.99
CA CYS A 28 -1.20 13.88 -8.90
C CYS A 28 -0.19 13.93 -10.05
N GLU A 29 1.10 13.75 -9.78
CA GLU A 29 2.14 13.63 -10.82
C GLU A 29 1.77 12.56 -11.85
N ALA A 30 1.41 11.35 -11.40
CA ALA A 30 1.12 10.21 -12.26
C ALA A 30 -0.09 10.41 -13.21
N VAL A 31 -1.00 11.33 -12.88
CA VAL A 31 -2.20 11.62 -13.71
C VAL A 31 -2.14 12.97 -14.42
N SER A 32 -1.11 13.78 -14.16
CA SER A 32 -0.90 15.09 -14.78
C SER A 32 -0.49 14.96 -16.27
N GLY A 33 -0.46 16.08 -16.99
CA GLY A 33 -0.17 16.12 -18.43
C GLY A 33 -1.42 16.35 -19.28
N ASP A 34 -1.27 16.47 -20.61
CA ASP A 34 -2.37 16.68 -21.57
C ASP A 34 -3.44 17.69 -21.09
N GLY A 35 -3.02 18.91 -20.75
CA GLY A 35 -3.93 19.98 -20.31
C GLY A 35 -4.38 19.94 -18.85
N LEU A 36 -3.84 19.03 -18.03
CA LEU A 36 -4.03 19.02 -16.58
C LEU A 36 -2.73 19.41 -15.88
N ALA A 37 -2.70 20.63 -15.34
CA ALA A 37 -1.57 21.13 -14.56
C ALA A 37 -1.51 20.43 -13.20
N ARG A 38 -0.32 19.94 -12.85
CA ARG A 38 -0.07 19.20 -11.62
C ARG A 38 -0.40 20.02 -10.37
N GLU A 39 0.03 21.27 -10.33
CA GLU A 39 -0.12 22.16 -9.18
C GLU A 39 -1.60 22.48 -8.92
N ALA A 40 -2.35 22.76 -9.98
CA ALA A 40 -3.80 23.00 -9.91
C ALA A 40 -4.55 21.75 -9.43
N LEU A 41 -4.18 20.57 -9.96
CA LEU A 41 -4.75 19.30 -9.51
C LEU A 41 -4.45 19.04 -8.03
N LEU A 42 -3.20 19.20 -7.61
CA LEU A 42 -2.78 18.95 -6.23
C LEU A 42 -3.51 19.89 -5.27
N SER A 43 -3.62 21.19 -5.58
CA SER A 43 -4.38 22.15 -4.76
C SER A 43 -5.82 21.68 -4.59
N ALA A 44 -6.49 21.34 -5.70
CA ALA A 44 -7.89 20.93 -5.66
C ALA A 44 -8.12 19.61 -4.90
N VAL A 45 -7.17 18.67 -4.98
CA VAL A 45 -7.21 17.42 -4.21
C VAL A 45 -7.01 17.69 -2.71
N LEU A 46 -6.04 18.53 -2.34
CA LEU A 46 -5.77 18.88 -0.94
C LEU A 46 -6.93 19.66 -0.32
N GLU A 47 -7.50 20.63 -1.04
CA GLU A 47 -8.68 21.37 -0.60
C GLU A 47 -9.86 20.42 -0.34
N ARG A 48 -10.09 19.45 -1.22
CA ARG A 48 -11.15 18.45 -1.05
C ARG A 48 -10.90 17.54 0.16
N GLU A 49 -9.65 17.15 0.37
CA GLU A 49 -9.25 16.28 1.48
C GLU A 49 -9.36 17.00 2.84
N ALA A 50 -9.03 18.30 2.87
CA ALA A 50 -9.12 19.14 4.07
C ALA A 50 -10.57 19.31 4.58
N LEU A 51 -11.58 19.21 3.72
CA LEU A 51 -12.98 19.25 4.12
C LEU A 51 -13.39 18.04 4.96
N CYS A 52 -12.92 16.85 4.55
CA CYS A 52 -13.20 15.58 5.20
C CYS A 52 -12.33 14.51 4.55
N SER A 53 -11.70 13.67 5.38
CA SER A 53 -10.87 12.56 4.91
C SER A 53 -11.60 11.68 3.90
N THR A 54 -10.91 11.29 2.84
CA THR A 54 -11.39 10.30 1.89
C THR A 54 -10.94 8.87 2.25
N GLY A 55 -10.31 8.71 3.42
CA GLY A 55 -10.04 7.42 4.05
C GLY A 55 -11.30 6.81 4.65
N PHE A 56 -11.81 5.74 4.03
CA PHE A 56 -13.05 5.08 4.46
C PHE A 56 -12.81 3.81 5.29
N GLY A 57 -11.56 3.61 5.74
CA GLY A 57 -11.13 2.54 6.63
C GLY A 57 -10.62 1.29 5.92
N ALA A 58 -10.23 0.29 6.71
CA ALA A 58 -9.56 -0.93 6.28
C ALA A 58 -8.26 -0.68 5.50
N GLY A 59 -7.57 0.42 5.82
CA GLY A 59 -6.35 0.85 5.12
C GLY A 59 -6.58 1.39 3.71
N LEU A 60 -7.78 1.89 3.39
CA LEU A 60 -8.18 2.34 2.06
C LEU A 60 -8.56 3.82 2.04
N ALA A 61 -8.12 4.54 1.00
CA ALA A 61 -8.58 5.87 0.68
C ALA A 61 -8.92 6.03 -0.81
N MET A 62 -9.83 6.95 -1.10
CA MET A 62 -10.19 7.31 -2.47
C MET A 62 -10.21 8.83 -2.66
N PRO A 63 -9.04 9.47 -2.72
CA PRO A 63 -8.94 10.88 -3.08
C PRO A 63 -9.60 11.10 -4.45
N HIS A 64 -10.41 12.14 -4.59
CA HIS A 64 -11.14 12.36 -5.84
C HIS A 64 -11.46 13.83 -6.06
N VAL A 65 -11.44 14.25 -7.32
CA VAL A 65 -11.82 15.61 -7.70
C VAL A 65 -12.46 15.64 -9.09
N ARG A 66 -13.30 16.64 -9.33
CA ARG A 66 -13.82 16.94 -10.66
C ARG A 66 -13.42 18.36 -11.06
N LEU A 67 -12.84 18.50 -12.24
CA LEU A 67 -12.29 19.76 -12.74
C LEU A 67 -12.87 20.09 -14.12
N ALA A 68 -12.95 21.39 -14.44
CA ALA A 68 -13.48 21.86 -15.73
C ALA A 68 -12.50 21.58 -16.89
N GLU A 69 -11.19 21.71 -16.63
CA GLU A 69 -10.14 21.51 -17.64
C GLU A 69 -9.94 20.04 -18.02
N VAL A 70 -10.46 19.11 -17.23
CA VAL A 70 -10.31 17.67 -17.46
C VAL A 70 -11.34 17.20 -18.49
N SER A 71 -10.86 16.69 -19.63
CA SER A 71 -11.72 16.21 -20.72
C SER A 71 -12.17 14.75 -20.57
N SER A 72 -11.41 13.94 -19.83
CA SER A 72 -11.64 12.50 -19.63
C SER A 72 -11.18 12.03 -18.24
N PHE A 73 -11.79 10.96 -17.73
CA PHE A 73 -11.39 10.37 -16.45
C PHE A 73 -9.94 9.88 -16.44
N ARG A 74 -9.22 10.14 -15.34
CA ARG A 74 -7.87 9.64 -15.07
C ARG A 74 -7.82 9.06 -13.67
N ILE A 75 -7.11 7.95 -13.50
CA ILE A 75 -6.93 7.31 -12.20
C ILE A 75 -5.47 6.91 -12.00
N ALA A 76 -5.03 6.94 -10.74
CA ALA A 76 -3.75 6.42 -10.29
C ALA A 76 -3.94 5.66 -8.99
N LEU A 77 -3.16 4.60 -8.79
CA LEU A 77 -3.18 3.76 -7.62
C LEU A 77 -1.83 3.89 -6.91
N ALA A 78 -1.83 4.09 -5.59
CA ALA A 78 -0.64 4.01 -4.77
C ALA A 78 -0.79 2.93 -3.71
N ARG A 79 0.24 2.12 -3.55
CA ARG A 79 0.46 1.25 -2.40
C ARG A 79 1.51 1.91 -1.49
N ALA A 80 1.13 2.25 -0.26
CA ALA A 80 2.04 2.63 0.80
C ALA A 80 2.36 1.39 1.65
N ARG A 81 3.59 0.87 1.55
CA ARG A 81 3.99 -0.41 2.17
C ARG A 81 3.87 -0.39 3.68
N GLU A 82 4.26 0.70 4.32
CA GLU A 82 4.21 0.88 5.78
C GLU A 82 2.84 1.39 6.25
N GLY A 83 2.08 2.00 5.34
CA GLY A 83 0.88 2.77 5.63
C GLY A 83 1.21 4.23 5.91
N ILE A 84 0.22 5.12 5.75
CA ILE A 84 0.37 6.55 6.00
C ILE A 84 -0.75 7.07 6.92
N PRO A 85 -0.47 8.08 7.77
CA PRO A 85 -1.52 8.80 8.46
C PRO A 85 -2.40 9.53 7.43
N PHE A 86 -3.71 9.34 7.51
CA PHE A 86 -4.66 9.86 6.51
C PHE A 86 -6.00 10.28 7.13
N ASP A 87 -6.11 10.28 8.46
CA ASP A 87 -7.35 10.59 9.19
C ASP A 87 -8.55 9.73 8.74
N ALA A 88 -8.29 8.45 8.45
CA ALA A 88 -9.33 7.51 8.03
C ALA A 88 -10.41 7.36 9.11
N VAL A 89 -11.63 7.03 8.70
CA VAL A 89 -12.79 6.92 9.61
C VAL A 89 -12.62 5.94 10.79
N ASP A 90 -11.76 4.94 10.63
CA ASP A 90 -11.42 3.95 11.67
C ASP A 90 -10.14 4.28 12.44
N GLY A 91 -9.46 5.38 12.10
CA GLY A 91 -8.20 5.79 12.71
C GLY A 91 -6.97 4.99 12.26
N GLU A 92 -7.14 4.02 11.36
CA GLU A 92 -6.04 3.16 10.91
C GLU A 92 -5.23 3.79 9.76
N PRO A 93 -3.92 3.50 9.65
CA PRO A 93 -3.11 3.97 8.54
C PRO A 93 -3.61 3.46 7.18
N VAL A 94 -3.61 4.33 6.18
CA VAL A 94 -4.00 3.98 4.82
C VAL A 94 -2.83 3.36 4.06
N ARG A 95 -3.07 2.24 3.39
CA ARG A 95 -2.07 1.49 2.60
C ARG A 95 -2.37 1.49 1.12
N LEU A 96 -3.63 1.60 0.71
CA LEU A 96 -4.02 1.69 -0.70
C LEU A 96 -4.83 2.95 -0.96
N LEU A 97 -4.39 3.72 -1.94
CA LEU A 97 -5.02 4.97 -2.35
C LEU A 97 -5.33 4.91 -3.85
N LEU A 98 -6.58 5.15 -4.22
CA LEU A 98 -6.98 5.28 -5.62
C LEU A 98 -7.45 6.70 -5.89
N LEU A 99 -6.58 7.51 -6.51
CA LEU A 99 -6.93 8.85 -6.97
C LEU A 99 -7.85 8.73 -8.18
N VAL A 100 -8.97 9.47 -8.17
CA VAL A 100 -9.87 9.58 -9.32
C VAL A 100 -10.12 11.03 -9.70
N VAL A 101 -9.73 11.39 -10.93
CA VAL A 101 -9.92 12.71 -11.51
C VAL A 101 -10.91 12.60 -12.66
N GLY A 102 -11.86 13.51 -12.76
CA GLY A 102 -12.85 13.48 -13.84
C GLY A 102 -13.39 14.85 -14.26
N PRO A 103 -14.13 14.88 -15.38
CA PRO A 103 -14.80 16.09 -15.87
C PRO A 103 -16.02 16.46 -15.01
N LEU A 104 -16.34 17.75 -14.91
CA LEU A 104 -17.56 18.24 -14.26
C LEU A 104 -18.85 17.76 -14.95
N ARG A 105 -18.84 17.67 -16.29
CA ARG A 105 -20.02 17.36 -17.12
C ARG A 105 -20.50 15.91 -17.05
N GLU A 106 -19.68 14.95 -16.60
CA GLU A 106 -20.02 13.52 -16.62
C GLU A 106 -20.44 12.96 -15.24
N ARG A 107 -21.39 13.62 -14.58
CA ARG A 107 -21.83 13.29 -13.20
C ARG A 107 -22.23 11.83 -13.01
N GLU A 108 -23.07 11.28 -13.89
CA GLU A 108 -23.52 9.90 -13.73
C GLU A 108 -22.39 8.88 -13.94
N ARG A 109 -21.51 9.13 -14.91
CA ARG A 109 -20.37 8.26 -15.16
C ARG A 109 -19.39 8.30 -13.98
N TYR A 110 -19.23 9.47 -13.37
CA TYR A 110 -18.47 9.62 -12.12
C TYR A 110 -19.04 8.75 -11.00
N GLN A 111 -20.35 8.81 -10.73
CA GLN A 111 -20.98 7.98 -9.69
C GLN A 111 -20.80 6.48 -9.95
N ARG A 112 -21.00 6.05 -11.19
CA ARG A 112 -20.77 4.64 -11.60
C ARG A 112 -19.29 4.24 -11.46
N LEU A 113 -18.36 5.16 -11.69
CA LEU A 113 -16.93 4.93 -11.54
C LEU A 113 -16.54 4.79 -10.05
N MET A 114 -17.03 5.69 -9.19
CA MET A 114 -16.81 5.63 -7.74
C MET A 114 -17.25 4.31 -7.13
N ALA A 115 -18.45 3.82 -7.47
CA ALA A 115 -18.94 2.52 -6.99
C ALA A 115 -18.02 1.36 -7.39
N LYS A 116 -17.49 1.40 -8.63
CA LYS A 116 -16.55 0.38 -9.12
C LYS A 116 -15.17 0.50 -8.46
N ALA A 117 -14.67 1.72 -8.30
CA ALA A 117 -13.43 2.03 -7.63
C ALA A 117 -13.43 1.54 -6.17
N ALA A 118 -14.54 1.75 -5.45
CA ALA A 118 -14.69 1.30 -4.07
C ALA A 118 -14.66 -0.22 -3.97
N ARG A 119 -15.38 -0.91 -4.88
CA ARG A 119 -15.35 -2.38 -4.94
C ARG A 119 -13.95 -2.90 -5.27
N PHE A 120 -13.30 -2.30 -6.26
CA PHE A 120 -11.94 -2.65 -6.65
C PHE A 120 -10.95 -2.51 -5.49
N LEU A 121 -10.98 -1.39 -4.75
CA LEU A 121 -10.12 -1.20 -3.57
C LEU A 121 -10.37 -2.27 -2.50
N LYS A 122 -11.64 -2.59 -2.20
CA LYS A 122 -11.98 -3.64 -1.24
C LYS A 122 -11.49 -5.02 -1.67
N ASP A 123 -11.60 -5.35 -2.95
CA ASP A 123 -11.13 -6.63 -3.50
C ASP A 123 -9.59 -6.70 -3.53
N ALA A 124 -8.92 -5.59 -3.87
CA ALA A 124 -7.46 -5.48 -3.83
C ALA A 124 -6.90 -5.62 -2.41
N ALA A 125 -7.57 -5.00 -1.42
CA ALA A 125 -7.20 -5.10 -0.01
C ALA A 125 -7.26 -6.54 0.52
N ARG A 126 -8.30 -7.30 0.13
CA ARG A 126 -8.46 -8.71 0.52
C ARG A 126 -7.35 -9.62 -0.02
N THR A 127 -6.85 -9.27 -1.21
CA THR A 127 -5.76 -10.02 -1.86
C THR A 127 -4.41 -9.68 -1.22
N CYS A 128 -4.30 -8.50 -0.61
CA CYS A 128 -3.10 -7.98 0.04
C CYS A 128 -3.26 -7.98 1.57
N SER A 129 -3.47 -9.15 2.19
CA SER A 129 -3.59 -9.26 3.66
C SER A 129 -2.22 -9.08 4.36
N PRO A 130 -2.14 -8.34 5.50
CA PRO A 130 -0.91 -8.28 6.30
C PRO A 130 -0.74 -9.53 7.21
N PRO A 131 0.50 -9.89 7.65
CA PRO A 131 1.80 -9.34 7.29
C PRO A 131 2.53 -10.31 6.36
N ARG A 132 2.44 -10.11 5.05
CA ARG A 132 3.43 -10.66 4.13
C ARG A 132 3.94 -9.51 3.30
N THR A 133 5.22 -9.23 3.45
CA THR A 133 6.07 -8.45 2.57
C THR A 133 5.71 -8.76 1.12
N CYS A 134 4.78 -7.99 0.55
CA CYS A 134 4.41 -8.17 -0.84
C CYS A 134 5.54 -7.61 -1.68
N ALA A 135 6.04 -8.45 -2.58
CA ALA A 135 7.11 -8.15 -3.51
C ALA A 135 6.82 -6.88 -4.34
N PRO A 136 7.89 -6.22 -4.85
CA PRO A 136 7.80 -5.01 -5.66
C PRO A 136 6.98 -5.21 -6.96
N PRO A 137 6.59 -4.11 -7.65
CA PRO A 137 5.78 -4.12 -8.88
C PRO A 137 6.37 -4.90 -10.07
N SER A 138 7.60 -5.42 -9.96
CA SER A 138 8.18 -6.37 -10.92
C SER A 138 7.71 -7.83 -10.71
N ASP A 139 6.93 -8.12 -9.67
CA ASP A 139 6.38 -9.46 -9.44
C ASP A 139 5.22 -9.74 -10.42
N PRO A 140 5.30 -10.81 -11.26
CA PRO A 140 4.25 -11.19 -12.20
C PRO A 140 2.89 -11.48 -11.56
N ARG A 141 2.82 -11.63 -10.22
CA ARG A 141 1.57 -11.76 -9.46
C ARG A 141 0.72 -10.47 -9.45
N TRP A 142 1.29 -9.32 -9.82
CA TRP A 142 0.58 -8.04 -9.97
C TRP A 142 -0.13 -7.86 -11.32
N SER A 143 -0.43 -8.95 -12.03
CA SER A 143 -1.11 -8.91 -13.33
C SER A 143 -2.63 -8.73 -13.18
N VAL A 144 -3.18 -7.62 -13.69
CA VAL A 144 -4.62 -7.44 -13.89
C VAL A 144 -5.09 -8.36 -15.02
N GLU A 145 -5.46 -9.60 -14.69
CA GLU A 145 -6.06 -10.50 -15.67
C GLU A 145 -7.59 -10.34 -15.79
N ARG A 146 -8.03 -10.35 -17.05
CA ARG A 146 -9.31 -9.87 -17.61
C ARG A 146 -10.57 -10.67 -17.26
N SER A 147 -10.53 -11.59 -16.30
CA SER A 147 -11.64 -12.50 -16.06
C SER A 147 -11.71 -12.89 -14.60
N GLY A 148 -12.61 -12.21 -13.86
CA GLY A 148 -13.29 -12.54 -12.59
C GLY A 148 -12.95 -13.79 -11.76
N SER A 149 -11.72 -14.27 -11.74
CA SER A 149 -11.27 -15.43 -11.01
C SER A 149 -9.78 -15.27 -10.76
N CYS A 150 -9.41 -15.27 -9.49
CA CYS A 150 -8.08 -15.39 -8.90
C CYS A 150 -6.98 -14.38 -9.32
N ILE A 151 -6.65 -13.46 -8.40
CA ILE A 151 -5.31 -12.84 -8.27
C ILE A 151 -4.38 -13.82 -7.51
N ALA A 152 -4.41 -15.09 -7.93
CA ALA A 152 -3.55 -16.21 -7.55
C ALA A 152 -4.17 -17.49 -8.14
N SER A 153 -3.93 -17.78 -9.42
CA SER A 153 -4.21 -19.11 -9.96
C SER A 153 -3.17 -20.11 -9.44
N GLY A 154 -3.64 -21.30 -9.05
CA GLY A 154 -2.90 -22.31 -8.28
C GLY A 154 -1.59 -22.80 -8.91
N ARG A 155 -0.77 -23.54 -8.16
CA ARG A 155 -1.00 -24.95 -7.88
C ARG A 155 -0.63 -25.36 -6.46
N ARG A 156 -1.47 -26.22 -5.89
CA ARG A 156 -1.12 -27.13 -4.80
C ARG A 156 0.06 -28.00 -5.25
N GLY A 157 1.16 -27.93 -4.52
CA GLY A 157 2.25 -28.90 -4.55
C GLY A 157 2.63 -29.18 -3.11
N ALA A 158 2.16 -30.30 -2.58
CA ALA A 158 2.63 -30.83 -1.31
C ALA A 158 4.12 -31.16 -1.43
N VAL A 159 4.94 -30.66 -0.50
CA VAL A 159 6.18 -31.32 -0.10
C VAL A 159 6.08 -31.56 1.39
N SER A 160 5.84 -32.83 1.69
CA SER A 160 6.20 -33.44 2.96
C SER A 160 7.72 -33.41 3.09
N ALA A 161 8.24 -32.90 4.20
CA ALA A 161 9.53 -33.31 4.71
C ALA A 161 9.53 -33.19 6.23
N ARG A 162 9.22 -34.32 6.88
CA ARG A 162 9.74 -34.67 8.19
C ARG A 162 11.27 -34.70 8.10
N GLY A 163 11.98 -34.20 9.11
CA GLY A 163 13.44 -34.41 9.20
C GLY A 163 14.18 -33.47 10.17
N THR A 164 14.00 -33.72 11.47
CA THR A 164 15.01 -33.71 12.56
C THR A 164 15.97 -32.52 12.79
N PRO A 165 16.18 -32.06 14.05
CA PRO A 165 17.17 -31.03 14.40
C PRO A 165 18.59 -31.61 14.50
N ALA A 166 19.59 -30.89 13.99
CA ALA A 166 20.99 -31.20 14.22
C ALA A 166 21.50 -30.47 15.49
N ARG A 167 21.78 -31.27 16.53
CA ARG A 167 22.61 -30.95 17.69
C ARG A 167 24.09 -31.14 17.32
N GLY A 168 24.94 -30.26 17.86
CA GLY A 168 26.17 -30.66 18.55
C GLY A 168 27.48 -30.69 17.75
N ALA A 169 28.37 -29.77 18.12
CA ALA A 169 29.80 -30.06 18.24
C ALA A 169 30.31 -29.40 19.53
N GLY A 170 30.53 -30.21 20.57
CA GLY A 170 31.56 -29.91 21.59
C GLY A 170 32.94 -30.25 20.99
N GLY A 171 34.07 -29.92 21.59
CA GLY A 171 34.41 -29.30 22.85
C GLY A 171 35.93 -29.39 22.98
N ALA A 172 36.54 -28.51 23.78
CA ALA A 172 37.86 -28.75 24.32
C ALA A 172 37.83 -28.22 25.77
N GLY A 173 37.84 -29.16 26.71
CA GLY A 173 37.86 -28.87 28.13
C GLY A 173 39.28 -28.78 28.67
N LEU A 174 39.44 -28.00 29.73
CA LEU A 174 40.36 -28.28 30.83
C LEU A 174 39.79 -27.62 32.10
N LEU A 175 39.45 -28.47 33.07
CA LEU A 175 39.16 -28.17 34.48
C LEU A 175 40.38 -28.64 35.32
N PRO A 176 40.35 -28.61 36.67
CA PRO A 176 40.32 -27.46 37.59
C PRO A 176 41.35 -27.63 38.73
N SER A 177 41.62 -26.62 39.57
CA SER A 177 41.89 -26.86 41.01
C SER A 177 41.91 -25.58 41.88
N GLY A 178 41.00 -25.52 42.87
CA GLY A 178 41.38 -25.31 44.28
C GLY A 178 41.53 -23.88 44.85
N PRO A 179 41.42 -23.70 46.18
CA PRO A 179 40.60 -22.62 46.76
C PRO A 179 41.27 -21.68 47.79
N SER A 180 40.48 -20.67 48.20
CA SER A 180 40.48 -19.95 49.50
C SER A 180 41.50 -18.82 49.73
N ARG A 181 41.01 -17.60 50.06
CA ARG A 181 40.99 -17.02 51.43
C ARG A 181 40.55 -15.55 51.45
N ARG A 182 39.81 -15.24 52.52
CA ARG A 182 39.55 -13.94 53.17
C ARG A 182 40.76 -12.98 53.15
N SER A 183 40.52 -11.68 53.01
CA SER A 183 40.42 -10.73 54.15
C SER A 183 40.59 -9.24 53.74
N GLY A 184 39.67 -8.38 54.20
CA GLY A 184 40.04 -7.20 55.01
C GLY A 184 40.23 -5.83 54.33
N ARG A 185 39.42 -4.86 54.84
CA ARG A 185 39.71 -3.41 55.08
C ARG A 185 40.01 -2.52 53.86
N ALA A 186 39.86 -1.20 53.86
CA ALA A 186 39.11 -0.18 54.61
C ALA A 186 39.60 1.18 54.05
N ARG A 187 38.71 2.18 53.93
CA ARG A 187 39.00 3.64 53.71
C ARG A 187 39.56 3.95 52.30
N SER A 188 39.16 5.02 51.63
CA SER A 188 38.90 6.40 52.09
C SER A 188 37.71 7.04 51.40
#